data_AF-A0A1J6IJ37-F1
#
_entry.id   AF-A0A1J6IJ37-F1
#
_cell.length_a   1.000
_cell.length_b   1.000
_cell.length_c   1.000
_cell.angle_alpha   90.00
_cell.angle_beta   90.00
_cell.angle_gamma   90.00
#
_symmetry.space_group_name_H-M   'P 1'
#
loop_
_entity.id
_entity.type
_entity.pdbx_description
1 polymer ?
#
loop_
_entity_poly.entity_id
_entity_poly.type
_entity_poly.pdbx_seq_one_letter_code
_entity_poly.pdbx_strand_id
1 'polypeptide(L)'
;MSQGSSVSFGSRKNCNCGIATSQFTATPSVDAGRRFSKYAKTKEWGDDLLDPRIAEPISSLKCENDALKHEKIVLQMKVVELENILAMDVHEEDDND
;
A
#
# COMPACT_ATOMS: atom_id res chain seq x y z
N MET A 1 -37.09 41.74 59.10
CA MET A 1 -37.01 40.27 59.16
C MET A 1 -38.33 39.69 58.66
N SER A 2 -38.30 38.92 57.57
CA SER A 2 -39.14 37.73 57.34
C SER A 2 -38.63 37.03 56.08
N GLN A 3 -38.35 35.74 56.19
CA GLN A 3 -37.85 34.85 55.12
C GLN A 3 -38.99 34.44 54.18
N GLY A 4 -38.65 34.03 52.94
CA GLY A 4 -39.52 33.12 52.17
C GLY A 4 -39.24 33.03 50.67
N SER A 5 -38.63 31.91 50.26
CA SER A 5 -38.65 31.13 48.98
C SER A 5 -39.73 31.45 47.92
N SER A 6 -39.70 31.04 46.65
CA SER A 6 -38.75 30.47 45.68
C SER A 6 -39.53 30.21 44.36
N VAL A 7 -38.87 30.26 43.19
CA VAL A 7 -39.21 29.79 41.82
C VAL A 7 -40.54 30.24 41.16
N SER A 8 -40.73 30.36 39.84
CA SER A 8 -39.96 30.05 38.61
C SER A 8 -40.68 30.67 37.39
N PHE A 9 -39.98 30.65 36.24
CA PHE A 9 -40.46 30.59 34.85
C PHE A 9 -40.13 31.79 33.95
N GLY A 10 -39.21 31.51 33.03
CA GLY A 10 -39.34 31.89 31.63
C GLY A 10 -38.93 33.31 31.29
N SER A 11 -37.80 33.46 30.60
CA SER A 11 -37.79 33.82 29.17
C SER A 11 -36.37 34.15 28.74
N ARG A 12 -36.01 33.67 27.54
CA ARG A 12 -34.69 33.72 26.91
C ARG A 12 -34.08 35.13 27.00
N LYS A 13 -32.93 35.26 27.68
CA LYS A 13 -32.06 36.43 27.52
C LYS A 13 -31.38 36.34 26.17
N ASN A 14 -31.66 37.34 25.34
CA ASN A 14 -31.07 37.56 24.02
C ASN A 14 -29.56 37.77 24.17
N CYS A 15 -28.74 36.78 23.78
CA CYS A 15 -27.33 37.02 23.49
C CYS A 15 -27.15 37.12 21.96
N ASN A 16 -27.17 38.35 21.46
CA ASN A 16 -26.74 38.67 20.09
C ASN A 16 -25.20 38.63 20.02
N CYS A 17 -24.61 37.47 20.29
CA CYS A 17 -23.20 37.23 19.99
C CYS A 17 -23.12 36.82 18.52
N GLY A 18 -23.11 37.85 17.66
CA GLY A 18 -22.98 37.71 16.22
C GLY A 18 -21.87 36.74 15.85
N ILE A 19 -22.20 35.80 14.96
CA ILE A 19 -21.23 34.92 14.33
C ILE A 19 -20.24 35.83 13.60
N ALA A 20 -19.07 36.05 14.19
CA ALA A 20 -17.95 36.70 13.54
C ALA A 20 -17.43 35.76 12.45
N THR A 21 -18.10 35.77 11.30
CA THR A 21 -17.61 35.11 10.10
C THR A 21 -16.51 36.02 9.56
N SER A 22 -15.26 35.70 9.86
CA SER A 22 -14.14 36.29 9.14
C SER A 22 -14.21 35.79 7.70
N GLN A 23 -14.95 36.54 6.86
CA GLN A 23 -14.96 36.30 5.42
C GLN A 23 -13.65 36.87 4.86
N PHE A 24 -12.65 36.01 4.71
CA PHE A 24 -11.57 36.31 3.79
C PHE A 24 -12.09 36.06 2.38
N THR A 25 -12.53 37.12 1.72
CA THR A 25 -12.85 37.10 0.30
C THR A 25 -11.55 37.06 -0.48
N ALA A 26 -10.99 35.87 -0.68
CA ALA A 26 -10.01 35.65 -1.74
C ALA A 26 -10.80 35.48 -3.03
N THR A 27 -10.61 36.39 -4.00
CA THR A 27 -11.14 36.21 -5.35
C THR A 27 -10.59 34.90 -5.92
N PRO A 28 -11.45 33.94 -6.32
CA PRO A 28 -10.96 32.76 -7.00
C PRO A 28 -10.45 33.17 -8.39
N SER A 29 -9.25 32.75 -8.76
CA SER A 29 -8.83 32.75 -10.16
C SER A 29 -9.66 31.71 -10.91
N VAL A 30 -10.85 32.10 -11.36
CA VAL A 30 -11.81 31.48 -12.30
C VAL A 30 -12.13 29.96 -12.25
N ASP A 31 -11.34 29.08 -11.63
CA ASP A 31 -11.55 27.61 -11.71
C ASP A 31 -11.50 26.85 -10.37
N ALA A 32 -11.56 27.52 -9.22
CA ALA A 32 -11.41 26.85 -7.92
C ALA A 32 -12.74 26.40 -7.29
N GLY A 33 -13.53 25.60 -8.02
CA GLY A 33 -14.74 24.93 -7.52
C GLY A 33 -14.49 23.72 -6.61
N ARG A 34 -13.29 23.57 -6.05
CA ARG A 34 -12.91 22.39 -5.27
C ARG A 34 -12.53 22.78 -3.85
N ARG A 35 -13.49 22.63 -2.93
CA ARG A 35 -13.23 22.70 -1.48
C ARG A 35 -12.34 21.52 -1.11
N PHE A 36 -11.05 21.74 -0.89
CA PHE A 36 -10.18 20.71 -0.33
C PHE A 36 -10.49 20.59 1.17
N SER A 37 -11.23 19.55 1.53
CA SER A 37 -11.32 19.10 2.93
C SER A 37 -9.93 18.64 3.37
N LYS A 38 -9.43 19.18 4.50
CA LYS A 38 -8.20 18.71 5.14
C LYS A 38 -8.41 17.24 5.52
N TYR A 39 -7.76 16.32 4.81
CA TYR A 39 -7.71 14.91 5.20
C TYR A 39 -6.95 14.79 6.52
N ALA A 40 -7.68 14.47 7.59
CA ALA A 40 -7.10 14.02 8.85
C ALA A 40 -7.17 12.48 8.88
N LYS A 41 -6.01 11.86 8.73
CA LYS A 41 -5.52 10.66 9.43
C LYS A 41 -4.45 9.99 8.57
N THR A 42 -3.23 9.96 9.11
CA THR A 42 -2.19 9.01 8.75
C THR A 42 -2.78 7.61 8.75
N LYS A 43 -3.01 7.05 7.56
CA LYS A 43 -3.18 5.61 7.42
C LYS A 43 -1.81 5.01 7.69
N GLU A 44 -1.65 4.52 8.91
CA GLU A 44 -0.69 3.46 9.19
C GLU A 44 -0.96 2.38 8.14
N TRP A 45 0.01 2.16 7.26
CA TRP A 45 -0.02 1.07 6.30
C TRP A 45 0.15 -0.19 7.14
N GLY A 46 -0.93 -0.65 7.77
CA GLY A 46 -0.99 -1.99 8.30
C GLY A 46 -0.69 -2.94 7.15
N ASP A 47 0.01 -4.03 7.43
CA ASP A 47 0.06 -5.19 6.55
C ASP A 47 -1.39 -5.71 6.41
N ASP A 48 -2.16 -5.02 5.58
CA ASP A 48 -3.49 -5.43 5.19
C ASP A 48 -3.29 -6.70 4.39
N LEU A 49 -3.75 -7.82 4.96
CA LEU A 49 -3.79 -9.11 4.28
C LEU A 49 -4.41 -8.92 2.90
N LEU A 50 -3.65 -9.30 1.86
CA LEU A 50 -4.10 -9.22 0.48
C LEU A 50 -5.42 -9.99 0.33
N ASP A 51 -6.35 -9.46 -0.47
CA ASP A 51 -7.56 -10.19 -0.87
C ASP A 51 -7.14 -11.57 -1.39
N PRO A 52 -7.75 -12.68 -0.93
CA PRO A 52 -7.42 -14.02 -1.40
C PRO A 52 -7.37 -14.15 -2.92
N ARG A 53 -8.22 -13.41 -3.64
CA ARG A 53 -8.24 -13.37 -5.12
C ARG A 53 -6.95 -12.85 -5.75
N ILE A 54 -6.14 -12.12 -4.98
CA ILE A 54 -4.84 -11.57 -5.38
C ILE A 54 -3.72 -12.41 -4.76
N ALA A 55 -3.88 -12.82 -3.49
CA ALA A 55 -2.87 -13.59 -2.77
C ALA A 55 -2.61 -14.98 -3.39
N GLU A 56 -3.67 -15.67 -3.84
CA GLU A 56 -3.57 -17.02 -4.38
C GLU A 56 -2.82 -17.05 -5.74
N PRO A 57 -3.14 -16.20 -6.73
CA PRO A 57 -2.33 -16.10 -7.94
C PRO A 57 -0.86 -15.74 -7.66
N ILE A 58 -0.59 -14.82 -6.72
CA ILE A 58 0.79 -14.45 -6.36
C ILE A 58 1.54 -15.64 -5.78
N SER A 59 0.90 -16.40 -4.87
CA SER A 59 1.51 -17.59 -4.29
C SER A 59 1.80 -18.65 -5.34
N SER A 60 0.86 -18.89 -6.27
CA SER A 60 1.04 -19.84 -7.36
C SER A 60 2.22 -19.45 -8.25
N LEU A 61 2.27 -18.18 -8.66
CA LEU A 61 3.36 -17.65 -9.50
C LEU A 61 4.71 -17.74 -8.79
N LYS A 62 4.75 -17.53 -7.47
CA LYS A 62 5.97 -17.69 -6.68
C LYS A 62 6.45 -19.13 -6.69
N CYS A 63 5.55 -20.09 -6.45
CA CYS A 63 5.88 -21.51 -6.51
C CYS A 63 6.38 -21.93 -7.90
N GLU A 64 5.72 -21.48 -8.96
CA GLU A 64 6.11 -21.76 -10.34
C GLU A 64 7.49 -21.16 -10.66
N ASN A 65 7.73 -19.92 -10.21
CA ASN A 65 9.03 -19.26 -10.40
C ASN A 65 10.17 -20.02 -9.71
N ASP A 66 9.93 -20.52 -8.50
CA ASP A 66 10.92 -21.29 -7.76
C ASP A 66 11.16 -22.68 -8.38
N ALA A 67 10.13 -23.32 -8.91
CA ALA A 67 10.26 -24.56 -9.69
C ALA A 67 11.12 -24.35 -10.95
N LEU A 68 10.86 -23.27 -11.69
CA LEU A 68 11.64 -22.92 -12.90
C LEU A 68 13.10 -22.59 -12.58
N LYS A 69 13.38 -21.92 -11.46
CA LYS A 69 14.76 -21.69 -11.01
C LYS A 69 15.48 -23.00 -10.73
N HIS A 70 14.80 -23.92 -10.05
CA HIS A 70 15.38 -25.23 -9.75
C HIS A 70 15.67 -26.01 -11.05
N GLU A 71 14.71 -26.06 -11.97
CA GLU A 71 14.89 -26.72 -13.27
C GLU A 71 16.03 -26.10 -14.07
N LYS A 72 16.15 -24.76 -14.09
CA LYS A 72 17.27 -24.06 -14.72
C LYS A 72 18.61 -24.52 -14.15
N ILE A 73 18.74 -24.63 -12.83
CA ILE A 73 19.99 -25.08 -12.19
C ILE A 73 20.32 -26.51 -12.63
N VAL A 74 19.33 -27.40 -12.62
CA VAL A 74 19.52 -28.80 -13.07
C VAL A 74 19.98 -28.86 -14.53
N LEU A 75 19.35 -28.08 -15.42
CA LEU A 75 19.74 -28.04 -16.83
C LEU A 75 21.15 -27.48 -17.01
N GLN A 76 21.52 -26.44 -16.26
CA GLN A 76 22.89 -25.90 -16.30
C GLN A 76 23.92 -26.94 -15.86
N MET A 77 23.63 -27.72 -14.82
CA MET A 77 24.53 -28.81 -14.39
C MET A 77 24.69 -29.87 -15.49
N LYS A 78 23.60 -30.27 -16.15
CA LYS A 78 23.65 -31.25 -17.25
C LYS A 78 24.43 -30.75 -18.46
N VAL A 79 24.31 -29.45 -18.78
CA VAL A 79 25.09 -28.85 -19.87
C VAL A 79 26.58 -28.94 -19.56
N VAL A 80 27.00 -28.57 -18.35
CA VAL A 80 28.40 -28.67 -17.93
C VAL A 80 28.90 -30.11 -17.94
N GLU A 81 28.08 -31.07 -17.51
CA GLU A 81 28.41 -32.50 -17.57
C GLU A 81 28.65 -32.96 -19.02
N LEU A 82 27.77 -32.59 -19.95
CA LEU A 82 27.92 -32.91 -21.37
C LEU A 82 29.12 -32.22 -22.01
N GLU A 83 29.40 -30.96 -21.65
CA GLU A 83 30.60 -30.24 -22.10
C GLU A 83 31.88 -30.94 -21.62
N ASN A 84 31.91 -31.45 -20.38
CA ASN A 84 33.04 -32.20 -19.85
C ASN A 84 33.22 -33.54 -20.58
N ILE A 85 32.14 -34.28 -20.85
CA ILE A 85 32.20 -35.53 -21.60
C ILE A 85 32.74 -35.28 -23.01
N LEU A 86 32.22 -34.26 -23.69
CA LEU A 86 32.69 -33.88 -25.03
C LEU A 86 34.18 -33.51 -25.03
N ALA A 87 34.64 -32.78 -24.00
CA ALA A 87 36.06 -32.44 -23.86
C ALA A 87 36.94 -33.66 -23.59
N MET A 88 36.45 -34.66 -22.84
CA MET A 88 37.17 -35.92 -22.61
C MET A 88 37.27 -36.78 -23.88
N ASP A 89 36.17 -36.91 -24.63
CA ASP A 89 36.13 -37.69 -25.88
C ASP A 89 37.09 -37.13 -26.93
N VAL A 90 37.29 -35.80 -26.98
CA VAL A 90 38.29 -35.17 -27.87
C VAL A 90 39.73 -35.50 -27.48
N HIS A 91 40.01 -35.74 -26.19
CA HIS A 91 41.37 -36.04 -25.72
C HIS A 91 41.78 -37.51 -25.90
N GLU A 92 40.84 -38.45 -26.04
CA GLU A 92 41.18 -39.87 -26.28
C GLU A 92 41.57 -40.16 -27.75
N GLU A 93 41.28 -39.26 -28.69
CA GLU A 93 41.67 -39.40 -30.10
C GLU A 93 43.13 -38.99 -30.39
N ASP A 94 43.76 -38.17 -29.53
CA ASP A 94 45.12 -37.64 -29.74
C ASP A 94 46.25 -38.53 -29.16
N ASP A 95 45.93 -39.53 -28.33
CA ASP A 95 46.93 -40.38 -27.63
C ASP A 95 47.21 -41.73 -28.35
N ASN A 96 46.73 -41.92 -29.58
CA ASN A 96 46.85 -43.17 -30.36
C ASN A 96 47.78 -43.09 -31.60
N ASP A 97 48.68 -42.10 -31.70
CA ASP A 97 49.67 -41.97 -32.80
C ASP A 97 51.11 -42.36 -32.41
#